data_AF-A0A7R8X5K7-F1
#
_entry.id   AF-A0A7R8X5K7-F1
#
_cell.length_a   1.000
_cell.length_b   1.000
_cell.length_c   1.000
_cell.angle_alpha   90.00
_cell.angle_beta   90.00
_cell.angle_gamma   90.00
#
_symmetry.space_group_name_H-M   'P 1'
#
loop_
_entity.id
_entity.type
_entity.pdbx_description
1 polymer ?
#
loop_
_entity_poly.entity_id
_entity_poly.type
_entity_poly.pdbx_seq_one_letter_code
_entity_poly.pdbx_strand_id
1 'polypeptide(L)'
;MTCPFMNGEVGVPPPMAEESMPMTSPGRYKGRNREGEKGGMYYGEYLQLDKVLDAQRLLSESHGNLVHDEHLFIITHQAHELWFKQIIYEIDSVRYVFSTENLDDTKMLEIIKRMNRVVQILKLLGDHILILETMTPLDFFEFRDYLAPGSGFQSLQFRLLENKLGLKQEFRIRHSTSGYKETIAQTLGDEAVRELEKSETDPSLATLVERWLERTPGLKDQGGFDFWKKFKAIVEASLYRQKTAAEVRIE
;
A
#
# COMPACT_ATOMS: atom_id res chain seq x y z
N MET A 1 8.07 56.45 -13.36
CA MET A 1 7.65 55.17 -12.74
C MET A 1 8.81 54.68 -11.90
N THR A 2 8.66 54.78 -10.59
CA THR A 2 9.65 54.44 -9.55
C THR A 2 9.29 53.08 -8.96
N CYS A 3 10.24 52.13 -8.95
CA CYS A 3 10.12 50.86 -8.23
C CYS A 3 10.82 51.03 -6.87
N PRO A 4 10.12 50.87 -5.72
CA PRO A 4 10.62 51.37 -4.45
C PRO A 4 11.14 50.25 -3.54
N PHE A 5 12.29 49.63 -3.84
CA PHE A 5 13.02 48.81 -2.85
C PHE A 5 14.53 48.82 -3.15
N MET A 6 15.15 49.98 -2.97
CA MET A 6 16.56 50.09 -2.60
C MET A 6 16.67 51.13 -1.52
N ASN A 7 16.96 50.69 -0.29
CA ASN A 7 17.73 51.39 0.75
C ASN A 7 17.68 50.53 2.03
N GLY A 8 18.73 49.73 2.23
CA GLY A 8 18.95 48.96 3.44
C GLY A 8 20.31 48.27 3.34
N GLU A 9 21.28 48.78 4.10
CA GLU A 9 22.67 48.33 4.14
C GLU A 9 22.76 46.84 4.52
N VAL A 10 23.58 46.08 3.79
CA VAL A 10 23.80 44.64 4.03
C VAL A 10 24.80 44.49 5.18
N GLY A 11 24.30 44.25 6.39
CA GLY A 11 25.12 43.86 7.54
C GLY A 11 25.53 42.39 7.46
N VAL A 12 26.84 42.12 7.56
CA VAL A 12 27.41 40.77 7.66
C VAL A 12 27.03 40.17 9.03
N PRO A 13 26.49 38.94 9.11
CA PRO A 13 26.20 38.32 10.40
C PRO A 13 27.50 37.84 11.09
N PRO A 14 27.60 37.95 12.43
CA PRO A 14 28.78 37.48 13.17
C PRO A 14 28.84 35.94 13.24
N PRO A 15 30.03 35.36 13.47
CA PRO A 15 30.22 33.91 13.48
C PRO A 15 29.49 33.27 14.66
N MET A 16 28.79 32.16 14.41
CA MET A 16 28.16 31.37 15.46
C MET A 16 29.26 30.71 16.31
N ALA A 17 29.26 31.03 17.61
CA ALA A 17 30.10 30.38 18.59
C ALA A 17 29.66 28.91 18.78
N GLU A 18 30.65 28.01 18.79
CA GLU A 18 30.51 26.63 19.22
C GLU A 18 30.14 26.57 20.71
N GLU A 19 28.91 26.16 21.01
CA GLU A 19 28.61 25.54 22.31
C GLU A 19 28.08 24.13 22.07
N SER A 20 28.92 23.16 22.38
CA SER A 20 28.60 21.74 22.41
C SER A 20 27.69 21.46 23.60
N MET A 21 26.43 21.14 23.33
CA MET A 21 25.53 20.57 24.35
C MET A 21 25.67 19.04 24.38
N PRO A 22 25.88 18.40 25.54
CA PRO A 22 25.93 16.96 25.63
C PRO A 22 24.53 16.39 25.38
N MET A 23 24.43 15.48 24.41
CA MET A 23 23.22 14.69 24.13
C MET A 23 23.00 13.67 25.27
N THR A 24 22.42 14.12 26.37
CA THR A 24 21.81 13.21 27.36
C THR A 24 20.41 12.84 26.90
N SER A 25 20.15 11.53 26.88
CA SER A 25 18.93 10.83 26.46
C SER A 25 17.63 11.58 26.79
N PRO A 26 16.61 11.62 25.89
CA PRO A 26 15.40 12.36 26.18
C PRO A 26 14.62 11.68 27.30
N GLY A 27 14.60 12.37 28.44
CA GLY A 27 13.86 11.97 29.63
C GLY A 27 12.36 11.83 29.36
N ARG A 28 11.78 10.81 29.99
CA ARG A 28 10.35 10.54 30.14
C ARG A 28 9.58 11.84 30.43
N TYR A 29 8.86 12.38 29.44
CA TYR A 29 7.97 13.53 29.63
C TYR A 29 6.88 13.18 30.65
N LYS A 30 7.05 13.63 31.89
CA LYS A 30 6.04 13.49 32.95
C LYS A 30 5.31 14.83 33.08
N GLY A 31 4.29 15.03 32.24
CA GLY A 31 3.39 16.18 32.30
C GLY A 31 2.64 16.21 33.64
N ARG A 32 2.58 17.40 34.24
CA ARG A 32 1.93 17.67 35.54
C ARG A 32 0.42 17.82 35.30
N ASN A 33 -0.38 16.83 35.70
CA ASN A 33 -1.84 16.89 35.54
C ASN A 33 -2.42 18.04 36.38
N ARG A 34 -3.13 18.98 35.72
CA ARG A 34 -4.12 19.83 36.38
C ARG A 34 -5.42 19.05 36.46
N GLU A 35 -5.88 18.80 37.68
CA GLU A 35 -7.15 18.12 37.96
C GLU A 35 -8.31 18.92 37.34
N GLY A 36 -8.96 18.38 36.30
CA GLY A 36 -10.17 18.98 35.72
C GLY A 36 -10.44 18.72 34.24
N GLU A 37 -9.44 18.35 33.44
CA GLU A 37 -9.65 18.07 32.01
C GLU A 37 -9.90 16.57 31.79
N LYS A 38 -11.04 16.23 31.17
CA LYS A 38 -11.36 14.85 30.74
C LYS A 38 -10.16 14.29 29.96
N GLY A 39 -9.53 13.24 30.49
CA GLY A 39 -8.26 12.69 30.04
C GLY A 39 -8.16 12.50 28.53
N GLY A 40 -7.46 13.43 27.86
CA GLY A 40 -7.02 13.28 26.49
C GLY A 40 -5.68 12.55 26.46
N MET A 41 -5.51 11.64 25.48
CA MET A 41 -4.23 11.00 25.19
C MET A 41 -3.34 11.97 24.41
N TYR A 42 -2.06 12.06 24.76
CA TYR A 42 -1.12 12.92 24.03
C TYR A 42 -0.82 12.35 22.64
N TYR A 43 -0.54 13.23 21.66
CA TYR A 43 -0.27 12.85 20.26
C TYR A 43 0.79 11.73 20.11
N GLY A 44 1.92 11.87 20.82
CA GLY A 44 2.99 10.89 20.77
C GLY A 44 2.61 9.53 21.35
N GLU A 45 1.75 9.50 22.37
CA GLU A 45 1.23 8.27 22.96
C GLU A 45 0.20 7.60 22.04
N TYR A 46 -0.70 8.40 21.45
CA TYR A 46 -1.72 7.91 20.52
C TYR A 46 -1.11 7.26 19.27
N LEU A 47 -0.07 7.87 18.70
CA LEU A 47 0.61 7.35 17.50
C LEU A 47 1.77 6.39 17.83
N GLN A 48 2.10 6.19 19.10
CA GLN A 48 3.25 5.37 19.55
C GLN A 48 4.55 5.78 18.85
N LEU A 49 4.83 7.08 18.83
CA LEU A 49 5.99 7.63 18.11
C LEU A 49 7.33 7.14 18.67
N ASP A 50 7.37 6.72 19.93
CA ASP A 50 8.52 6.05 20.53
C ASP A 50 8.90 4.76 19.78
N LYS A 51 7.92 4.05 19.21
CA LYS A 51 8.19 2.85 18.40
C LYS A 51 8.47 3.19 16.95
N VAL A 52 7.69 4.12 16.39
CA VAL A 52 7.78 4.46 14.96
C VAL A 52 9.09 5.20 14.65
N LEU A 53 9.49 6.14 15.52
CA LEU A 53 10.66 7.00 15.31
C LEU A 53 11.96 6.44 15.92
N ASP A 54 11.93 5.23 16.49
CA ASP A 54 13.10 4.52 17.03
C ASP A 54 13.36 3.19 16.27
N ALA A 55 12.70 3.00 15.12
CA ALA A 55 12.81 1.80 14.30
C ALA A 55 13.86 1.91 13.17
N GLN A 56 14.58 3.03 13.07
CA GLN A 56 15.52 3.34 11.99
C GLN A 56 16.94 2.92 12.35
N ARG A 57 17.28 1.64 12.15
CA ARG A 57 18.64 1.13 12.37
C ARG A 57 19.43 1.03 11.07
N LEU A 58 20.44 1.88 10.91
CA LEU A 58 21.37 1.84 9.78
C LEU A 58 22.40 0.72 9.97
N LEU A 59 22.48 -0.20 9.01
CA LEU A 59 23.48 -1.25 9.01
C LEU A 59 24.86 -0.69 8.66
N SER A 60 24.95 0.29 7.77
CA SER A 60 26.21 0.93 7.38
C SER A 60 26.90 1.58 8.60
N GLU A 61 26.14 2.29 9.43
CA GLU A 61 26.59 2.84 10.72
C GLU A 61 27.11 1.74 11.65
N SER A 62 26.35 0.64 11.79
CA SER A 62 26.75 -0.48 12.66
C SER A 62 28.03 -1.20 12.20
N HIS A 63 28.38 -1.09 10.91
CA HIS A 63 29.62 -1.63 10.34
C HIS A 63 30.74 -0.59 10.25
N GLY A 64 30.55 0.62 10.79
CA GLY A 64 31.56 1.68 10.88
C GLY A 64 31.74 2.52 9.61
N ASN A 65 30.85 2.39 8.63
CA ASN A 65 30.86 3.19 7.40
C ASN A 65 29.47 3.82 7.19
N LEU A 66 29.18 4.92 7.87
CA LEU A 66 27.87 5.57 7.79
C LEU A 66 27.58 6.08 6.37
N VAL A 67 26.56 5.51 5.73
CA VAL A 67 26.05 5.97 4.44
C VAL A 67 24.73 6.71 4.66
N HIS A 68 24.70 7.99 4.30
CA HIS A 68 23.58 8.90 4.57
C HIS A 68 22.25 8.40 3.95
N ASP A 69 22.29 7.97 2.69
CA ASP A 69 21.09 7.59 1.94
C ASP A 69 20.48 6.24 2.37
N GLU A 70 21.17 5.46 3.22
CA GLU A 70 20.57 4.29 3.87
C GLU A 70 19.37 4.69 4.74
N HIS A 71 19.42 5.86 5.39
CA HIS A 71 18.28 6.36 6.18
C HIS A 71 17.05 6.61 5.28
N LEU A 72 17.24 7.20 4.10
CA LEU A 72 16.18 7.40 3.11
C LEU A 72 15.60 6.07 2.63
N PHE A 73 16.48 5.08 2.37
CA PHE A 73 16.08 3.73 1.99
C PHE A 73 15.17 3.10 3.06
N ILE A 74 15.56 3.16 4.33
CA ILE A 74 14.79 2.60 5.46
C ILE A 74 13.43 3.30 5.59
N ILE A 75 13.40 4.64 5.66
CA ILE A 75 12.16 5.41 5.82
C ILE A 75 11.20 5.16 4.67
N THR A 76 11.70 5.10 3.43
CA THR A 76 10.86 4.82 2.25
C THR A 76 10.17 3.47 2.38
N HIS A 77 10.90 2.41 2.74
CA HIS A 77 10.33 1.07 2.88
C HIS A 77 9.39 0.96 4.10
N GLN A 78 9.72 1.59 5.23
CA GLN A 78 8.83 1.64 6.40
C GLN A 78 7.51 2.32 6.08
N ALA A 79 7.55 3.43 5.33
CA ALA A 79 6.33 4.10 4.90
C ALA A 79 5.50 3.24 3.94
N HIS A 80 6.13 2.50 3.01
CA HIS A 80 5.43 1.51 2.18
C HIS A 80 4.73 0.43 3.03
N GLU A 81 5.43 -0.13 4.02
CA GLU A 81 4.86 -1.16 4.90
C GLU A 81 3.69 -0.63 5.77
N LEU A 82 3.73 0.63 6.21
CA LEU A 82 2.58 1.27 6.86
C LEU A 82 1.38 1.40 5.92
N TRP A 83 1.60 1.80 4.67
CA TRP A 83 0.54 1.88 3.67
C TRP A 83 0.01 0.51 3.24
N PHE A 84 0.86 -0.51 3.12
CA PHE A 84 0.43 -1.88 2.88
C PHE A 84 -0.47 -2.37 4.00
N LYS A 85 -0.11 -2.09 5.26
CA LYS A 85 -0.97 -2.40 6.41
C LYS A 85 -2.34 -1.73 6.31
N GLN A 86 -2.38 -0.45 5.94
CA GLN A 86 -3.64 0.26 5.74
C GLN A 86 -4.45 -0.35 4.58
N ILE A 87 -3.82 -0.68 3.45
CA ILE A 87 -4.51 -1.31 2.32
C ILE A 87 -5.09 -2.65 2.74
N ILE A 88 -4.31 -3.51 3.42
CA ILE A 88 -4.78 -4.81 3.91
C ILE A 88 -5.98 -4.63 4.85
N TYR A 89 -5.92 -3.64 5.74
CA TYR A 89 -7.04 -3.32 6.64
C TYR A 89 -8.33 -2.94 5.88
N GLU A 90 -8.21 -2.12 4.83
CA GLU A 90 -9.35 -1.78 3.98
C GLU A 90 -9.88 -3.00 3.20
N ILE A 91 -8.98 -3.79 2.62
CA ILE A 91 -9.32 -4.98 1.81
C ILE A 91 -9.99 -6.05 2.68
N ASP A 92 -9.48 -6.33 3.87
CA ASP A 92 -10.10 -7.29 4.78
C ASP A 92 -11.48 -6.82 5.23
N SER A 93 -11.65 -5.52 5.46
CA SER A 93 -12.95 -4.95 5.76
C SER A 93 -13.93 -5.07 4.60
N VAL A 94 -13.48 -4.82 3.36
CA VAL A 94 -14.30 -5.02 2.15
C VAL A 94 -14.67 -6.49 1.94
N ARG A 95 -13.71 -7.41 2.07
CA ARG A 95 -13.92 -8.86 2.01
C ARG A 95 -14.95 -9.33 3.04
N TYR A 96 -14.89 -8.79 4.26
CA TYR A 96 -15.89 -9.04 5.29
C TYR A 96 -17.28 -8.57 4.88
N VAL A 97 -17.43 -7.34 4.37
CA VAL A 97 -18.74 -6.82 3.92
C VAL A 97 -19.32 -7.70 2.80
N PHE A 98 -18.52 -8.07 1.80
CA PHE A 98 -18.94 -8.98 0.72
C PHE A 98 -19.35 -10.39 1.19
N SER A 99 -18.80 -10.84 2.32
CA SER A 99 -19.13 -12.14 2.91
C SER A 99 -20.47 -12.14 3.67
N THR A 100 -21.09 -10.97 3.87
CA THR A 100 -22.42 -10.87 4.49
C THR A 100 -23.52 -11.22 3.50
N GLU A 101 -24.61 -11.84 3.97
CA GLU A 101 -25.69 -12.34 3.09
C GLU A 101 -26.44 -11.22 2.38
N ASN A 102 -26.66 -10.09 3.06
CA ASN A 102 -27.43 -8.96 2.56
C ASN A 102 -26.53 -7.76 2.26
N LEU A 103 -26.19 -7.60 0.98
CA LEU A 103 -25.51 -6.41 0.44
C LEU A 103 -26.57 -5.41 -0.03
N ASP A 104 -26.82 -4.39 0.78
CA ASP A 104 -27.68 -3.25 0.42
C ASP A 104 -26.85 -2.11 -0.20
N ASP A 105 -27.54 -1.08 -0.71
CA ASP A 105 -26.92 0.08 -1.34
C ASP A 105 -25.97 0.83 -0.40
N THR A 106 -26.25 0.82 0.92
CA THR A 106 -25.41 1.50 1.92
C THR A 106 -24.06 0.81 2.05
N LYS A 107 -24.06 -0.52 2.15
CA LYS A 107 -22.84 -1.34 2.16
C LYS A 107 -22.07 -1.23 0.85
N MET A 108 -22.76 -1.12 -0.28
CA MET A 108 -22.12 -0.90 -1.58
C MET A 108 -21.39 0.45 -1.64
N LEU A 109 -22.00 1.53 -1.12
CA LEU A 109 -21.33 2.83 -1.00
C LEU A 109 -20.10 2.76 -0.09
N GLU A 110 -20.19 1.99 1.00
CA GLU A 110 -19.04 1.77 1.89
C GLU A 110 -17.90 1.03 1.19
N ILE A 111 -18.20 -0.04 0.44
CA ILE A 111 -17.23 -0.77 -0.38
C ILE A 111 -16.56 0.17 -1.38
N ILE A 112 -17.34 0.94 -2.15
CA ILE A 112 -16.82 1.89 -3.14
C ILE A 112 -15.90 2.91 -2.48
N LYS A 113 -16.30 3.48 -1.34
CA LYS A 113 -15.50 4.44 -0.56
C LYS A 113 -14.15 3.83 -0.14
N ARG A 114 -14.16 2.60 0.40
CA ARG A 114 -12.93 1.91 0.84
C ARG A 114 -12.03 1.54 -0.33
N MET A 115 -12.59 1.02 -1.42
CA MET A 115 -11.83 0.69 -2.63
C MET A 115 -11.22 1.94 -3.28
N ASN A 116 -11.96 3.05 -3.32
CA ASN A 116 -11.40 4.32 -3.80
C ASN A 116 -10.24 4.80 -2.91
N ARG A 117 -10.32 4.62 -1.58
CA ARG A 117 -9.21 4.92 -0.68
C ARG A 117 -7.98 4.07 -1.00
N VAL A 118 -8.14 2.77 -1.23
CA VAL A 118 -7.05 1.88 -1.67
C VAL A 118 -6.41 2.41 -2.96
N VAL A 119 -7.21 2.85 -3.94
CA VAL A 119 -6.71 3.45 -5.19
C VAL A 119 -5.88 4.71 -4.92
N GLN A 120 -6.33 5.61 -4.02
CA GLN A 120 -5.55 6.81 -3.69
C GLN A 120 -4.23 6.47 -3.00
N ILE A 121 -4.21 5.47 -2.11
CA ILE A 121 -2.99 5.03 -1.44
C ILE A 121 -2.01 4.43 -2.48
N LEU A 122 -2.48 3.59 -3.39
CA LEU A 122 -1.63 3.00 -4.43
C LEU A 122 -1.03 4.06 -5.37
N LYS A 123 -1.77 5.13 -5.68
CA LYS A 123 -1.22 6.27 -6.45
C LYS A 123 -0.11 6.97 -5.68
N LEU A 124 -0.33 7.26 -4.40
CA LEU A 124 0.67 7.86 -3.53
C LEU A 124 1.94 6.98 -3.45
N LEU A 125 1.78 5.66 -3.33
CA LEU A 125 2.91 4.73 -3.33
C LEU A 125 3.69 4.75 -4.66
N GLY A 126 3.01 4.91 -5.79
CA GLY A 126 3.65 5.12 -7.08
C GLY A 126 4.52 6.38 -7.10
N ASP A 127 3.97 7.51 -6.62
CA ASP A 127 4.72 8.77 -6.53
C ASP A 127 5.87 8.70 -5.51
N HIS A 128 5.75 7.85 -4.49
CA HIS A 128 6.78 7.64 -3.47
C HIS A 128 8.08 7.08 -4.04
N ILE A 129 8.00 6.34 -5.16
CA ILE A 129 9.19 5.83 -5.86
C ILE A 129 10.07 7.00 -6.33
N LEU A 130 9.48 8.13 -6.71
CA LEU A 130 10.23 9.33 -7.15
C LEU A 130 11.12 9.91 -6.04
N ILE A 131 10.77 9.69 -4.78
CA ILE A 131 11.61 10.09 -3.64
C ILE A 131 12.82 9.17 -3.55
N LEU A 132 12.65 7.86 -3.76
CA LEU A 132 13.77 6.92 -3.74
C LEU A 132 14.71 7.13 -4.93
N GLU A 133 14.19 7.57 -6.07
CA GLU A 133 14.98 7.89 -7.27
C GLU A 133 15.92 9.10 -7.09
N THR A 134 15.80 9.86 -6.00
CA THR A 134 16.79 10.91 -5.68
C THR A 134 18.10 10.35 -5.15
N MET A 135 18.11 9.08 -4.69
CA MET A 135 19.32 8.37 -4.29
C MET A 135 20.07 7.92 -5.54
N THR A 136 21.36 8.25 -5.64
CA THR A 136 22.14 7.82 -6.81
C THR A 136 22.45 6.33 -6.74
N PRO A 137 22.65 5.66 -7.89
CA PRO A 137 23.09 4.27 -7.88
C PRO A 137 24.40 4.06 -7.13
N LEU A 138 25.32 5.04 -7.18
CA LEU A 138 26.61 4.98 -6.47
C LEU A 138 26.40 4.95 -4.95
N ASP A 139 25.58 5.86 -4.42
CA ASP A 139 25.26 5.91 -2.98
C ASP A 139 24.56 4.61 -2.55
N PHE A 140 23.67 4.08 -3.38
CA PHE A 140 23.06 2.77 -3.14
C PHE A 140 24.08 1.64 -3.06
N PHE A 141 25.08 1.62 -3.95
CA PHE A 141 26.14 0.60 -3.93
C PHE A 141 26.97 0.63 -2.64
N GLU A 142 27.11 1.77 -1.97
CA GLU A 142 27.93 1.88 -0.75
C GLU A 142 27.36 1.11 0.45
N PHE A 143 26.04 0.92 0.52
CA PHE A 143 25.41 0.16 1.61
C PHE A 143 24.71 -1.13 1.18
N ARG A 144 24.57 -1.37 -0.13
CA ARG A 144 23.89 -2.54 -0.69
C ARG A 144 24.40 -3.87 -0.13
N ASP A 145 25.71 -3.99 0.09
CA ASP A 145 26.32 -5.24 0.56
C ASP A 145 25.89 -5.61 1.99
N TYR A 146 25.52 -4.63 2.82
CA TYR A 146 24.98 -4.88 4.16
C TYR A 146 23.55 -5.44 4.14
N LEU A 147 22.82 -5.26 3.04
CA LEU A 147 21.43 -5.68 2.92
C LEU A 147 21.30 -7.17 2.63
N ALA A 148 22.32 -7.83 2.06
CA ALA A 148 22.22 -9.23 1.66
C ALA A 148 22.03 -10.19 2.86
N PRO A 149 21.12 -11.19 2.77
CA PRO A 149 20.30 -11.61 1.63
C PRO A 149 18.93 -10.91 1.52
N GLY A 150 18.71 -9.84 2.30
CA GLY A 150 17.49 -9.06 2.36
C GLY A 150 17.00 -8.61 0.98
N SER A 151 15.72 -8.86 0.70
CA SER A 151 15.11 -8.53 -0.59
C SER A 151 13.64 -8.14 -0.41
N GLY A 152 13.12 -7.27 -1.29
CA GLY A 152 11.68 -6.96 -1.36
C GLY A 152 10.79 -8.18 -1.57
N PHE A 153 11.36 -9.31 -2.06
CA PHE A 153 10.66 -10.60 -2.12
C PHE A 153 10.24 -11.16 -0.74
N GLN A 154 10.78 -10.62 0.35
CA GLN A 154 10.50 -10.99 1.74
C GLN A 154 9.40 -10.13 2.38
N SER A 155 8.79 -9.18 1.66
CA SER A 155 7.67 -8.41 2.21
C SER A 155 6.43 -9.31 2.37
N LEU A 156 6.15 -9.70 3.62
CA LEU A 156 4.96 -10.47 3.97
C LEU A 156 3.68 -9.74 3.55
N GLN A 157 3.57 -8.45 3.88
CA GLN A 157 2.36 -7.68 3.60
C GLN A 157 2.10 -7.55 2.10
N PHE A 158 3.15 -7.40 1.28
CA PHE A 158 2.99 -7.41 -0.17
C PHE A 158 2.41 -8.73 -0.68
N ARG A 159 2.88 -9.88 -0.15
CA ARG A 159 2.34 -11.21 -0.51
C ARG A 159 0.92 -11.42 -0.01
N LEU A 160 0.61 -10.98 1.20
CA LEU A 160 -0.75 -11.01 1.75
C LEU A 160 -1.70 -10.20 0.87
N LEU A 161 -1.28 -9.01 0.42
CA LEU A 161 -2.08 -8.17 -0.47
C LEU A 161 -2.38 -8.88 -1.79
N GLU A 162 -1.37 -9.44 -2.46
CA GLU A 162 -1.55 -10.20 -3.70
C GLU A 162 -2.55 -11.36 -3.53
N ASN A 163 -2.40 -12.15 -2.47
CA ASN A 163 -3.27 -13.29 -2.18
C ASN A 163 -4.71 -12.83 -1.89
N LYS A 164 -4.88 -11.81 -1.03
CA LYS A 164 -6.19 -11.26 -0.67
C LYS A 164 -6.91 -10.63 -1.86
N LEU A 165 -6.19 -10.06 -2.83
CA LEU A 165 -6.77 -9.57 -4.08
C LEU A 165 -7.19 -10.71 -5.02
N GLY A 166 -6.42 -11.80 -5.05
CA GLY A 166 -6.75 -13.02 -5.80
C GLY A 166 -5.68 -13.52 -6.77
N LEU A 167 -4.42 -13.11 -6.60
CA LEU A 167 -3.32 -13.64 -7.41
C LEU A 167 -3.05 -15.11 -7.06
N LYS A 168 -3.42 -16.01 -7.97
CA LYS A 168 -3.21 -17.44 -7.78
C LYS A 168 -1.76 -17.86 -7.94
N GLN A 169 -1.38 -18.95 -7.28
CA GLN A 169 -0.01 -19.48 -7.30
C GLN A 169 0.47 -19.84 -8.71
N GLU A 170 -0.40 -20.38 -9.57
CA GLU A 170 -0.05 -20.75 -10.94
C GLU A 170 0.35 -19.57 -11.83
N PHE A 171 -0.04 -18.34 -11.46
CA PHE A 171 0.30 -17.14 -12.22
C PHE A 171 1.56 -16.44 -11.71
N ARG A 172 2.19 -16.96 -10.65
CA ARG A 172 3.42 -16.38 -10.08
C ARG A 172 4.64 -16.86 -10.85
N ILE A 173 5.48 -15.91 -11.27
CA ILE A 173 6.78 -16.22 -11.87
C ILE A 173 7.73 -16.71 -10.76
N ARG A 174 8.37 -17.87 -10.97
CA ARG A 174 9.39 -18.40 -10.06
C ARG A 174 10.70 -17.66 -10.30
N HIS A 175 11.06 -16.77 -9.37
CA HIS A 175 12.33 -16.01 -9.43
C HIS A 175 13.48 -16.67 -8.67
N SER A 176 13.19 -17.57 -7.73
CA SER A 176 14.17 -18.31 -6.91
C SER A 176 13.90 -19.81 -6.92
N THR A 177 14.95 -20.60 -6.68
CA THR A 177 14.89 -22.07 -6.49
C THR A 177 14.00 -22.45 -5.30
N SER A 178 13.98 -21.62 -4.26
CA SER A 178 13.12 -21.72 -3.09
C SER A 178 11.81 -20.96 -3.31
N GLY A 179 10.67 -21.54 -2.94
CA GLY A 179 9.38 -20.86 -3.01
C GLY A 179 9.31 -19.68 -2.04
N TYR A 180 8.51 -18.66 -2.34
CA TYR A 180 8.43 -17.44 -1.53
C TYR A 180 8.04 -17.69 -0.05
N LYS A 181 7.29 -18.77 0.23
CA LYS A 181 6.99 -19.24 1.61
C LYS A 181 8.24 -19.63 2.39
N GLU A 182 9.20 -20.28 1.74
CA GLU A 182 10.45 -20.71 2.38
C GLU A 182 11.28 -19.49 2.80
N THR A 183 11.32 -18.46 1.96
CA THR A 183 11.99 -17.20 2.30
C THR A 183 11.32 -16.51 3.50
N ILE A 184 9.98 -16.48 3.55
CA ILE A 184 9.24 -15.92 4.69
C ILE A 184 9.46 -16.74 5.97
N ALA A 185 9.49 -18.07 5.87
CA ALA A 185 9.77 -18.94 7.01
C ALA A 185 11.14 -18.64 7.63
N GLN A 186 12.15 -18.44 6.79
CA GLN A 186 13.51 -18.14 7.21
C GLN A 186 13.67 -16.75 7.85
N THR A 187 12.85 -15.76 7.46
CA THR A 187 13.00 -14.37 7.93
C THR A 187 12.04 -13.97 9.05
N LEU A 188 10.79 -14.44 9.00
CA LEU A 188 9.71 -14.00 9.90
C LEU A 188 9.13 -15.15 10.74
N GLY A 189 9.56 -16.39 10.49
CA GLY A 189 9.17 -17.58 11.25
C GLY A 189 7.78 -18.14 10.88
N ASP A 190 7.39 -19.19 11.60
CA ASP A 190 6.23 -20.02 11.25
C ASP A 190 4.88 -19.30 11.35
N GLU A 191 4.76 -18.27 12.18
CA GLU A 191 3.49 -17.51 12.30
C GLU A 191 3.19 -16.73 11.01
N ALA A 192 4.20 -16.12 10.40
CA ALA A 192 4.06 -15.42 9.13
C ALA A 192 3.68 -16.40 7.99
N VAL A 193 4.22 -17.62 8.04
CA VAL A 193 3.85 -18.68 7.08
C VAL A 193 2.38 -19.09 7.26
N ARG A 194 1.92 -19.27 8.50
CA ARG A 194 0.51 -19.58 8.78
C ARG A 194 -0.43 -18.48 8.30
N GLU A 195 -0.08 -17.22 8.52
CA GLU A 195 -0.86 -16.09 8.02
C GLU A 195 -0.95 -16.10 6.49
N LEU A 196 0.17 -16.41 5.84
CA LEU A 196 0.24 -16.48 4.39
C LEU A 196 -0.57 -17.64 3.82
N GLU A 197 -0.48 -18.83 4.41
CA GLU A 197 -1.30 -19.99 4.03
C GLU A 197 -2.79 -19.70 4.20
N LYS A 198 -3.17 -19.07 5.31
CA LYS A 198 -4.55 -18.63 5.52
C LYS A 198 -5.02 -17.66 4.43
N SER A 199 -4.16 -16.74 4.01
CA SER A 199 -4.49 -15.78 2.95
C SER A 199 -4.72 -16.43 1.59
N GLU A 200 -4.13 -17.60 1.33
CA GLU A 200 -4.34 -18.38 0.10
C GLU A 200 -5.65 -19.17 0.14
N THR A 201 -6.07 -19.64 1.33
CA THR A 201 -7.27 -20.45 1.49
C THR A 201 -8.53 -19.62 1.65
N ASP A 202 -8.45 -18.48 2.32
CA ASP A 202 -9.61 -17.61 2.53
C ASP A 202 -10.10 -17.04 1.19
N PRO A 203 -11.42 -16.79 1.02
CA PRO A 203 -11.94 -16.20 -0.21
C PRO A 203 -11.25 -14.87 -0.54
N SER A 204 -10.65 -14.79 -1.72
CA SER A 204 -10.07 -13.55 -2.24
C SER A 204 -11.16 -12.53 -2.57
N LEU A 205 -10.78 -11.25 -2.68
CA LEU A 205 -11.67 -10.20 -3.14
C LEU A 205 -12.23 -10.51 -4.54
N ALA A 206 -11.40 -10.99 -5.46
CA ALA A 206 -11.85 -11.42 -6.79
C ALA A 206 -12.95 -12.49 -6.70
N THR A 207 -12.73 -13.55 -5.91
CA THR A 207 -13.73 -14.61 -5.69
C THR A 207 -15.03 -14.09 -5.08
N LEU A 208 -14.95 -13.17 -4.13
CA LEU A 208 -16.12 -12.57 -3.49
C LEU A 208 -16.91 -11.68 -4.46
N VAL A 209 -16.21 -10.91 -5.29
CA VAL A 209 -16.81 -10.09 -6.36
C VAL A 209 -17.46 -10.97 -7.41
N GLU A 210 -16.83 -12.07 -7.83
CA GLU A 210 -17.42 -13.05 -8.76
C GLU A 210 -18.74 -13.61 -8.21
N ARG A 211 -18.75 -14.09 -6.96
CA ARG A 211 -19.97 -14.60 -6.30
C ARG A 211 -21.06 -13.53 -6.17
N TRP A 212 -20.68 -12.27 -5.99
CA TRP A 212 -21.63 -11.17 -6.00
C TRP A 212 -22.20 -10.92 -7.41
N LEU A 213 -21.34 -10.88 -8.44
CA LEU A 213 -21.74 -10.72 -9.85
C LEU A 213 -22.69 -11.83 -10.32
N GLU A 214 -22.46 -13.08 -9.92
CA GLU A 214 -23.31 -14.22 -10.28
C GLU A 214 -24.75 -14.10 -9.73
N ARG A 215 -24.94 -13.32 -8.67
CA ARG A 215 -26.26 -13.05 -8.04
C ARG A 215 -26.95 -11.82 -8.61
N THR A 216 -26.36 -11.15 -9.61
CA THR A 216 -26.94 -9.94 -10.21
C THR A 216 -28.33 -10.25 -10.79
N PRO A 217 -29.39 -9.55 -10.34
CA PRO A 217 -30.73 -9.74 -10.88
C PRO A 217 -30.78 -9.54 -12.39
N GLY A 218 -31.48 -10.43 -13.09
CA GLY A 218 -31.66 -10.36 -14.55
C GLY A 218 -30.65 -11.16 -15.39
N LEU A 219 -29.68 -11.86 -14.77
CA LEU A 219 -28.75 -12.73 -15.51
C LEU A 219 -29.34 -14.07 -15.95
N LYS A 220 -30.27 -14.63 -15.18
CA LYS A 220 -30.94 -15.91 -15.47
C LYS A 220 -32.45 -15.73 -15.40
N ASP A 221 -33.17 -16.55 -16.17
CA ASP A 221 -34.63 -16.60 -16.13
C ASP A 221 -35.12 -17.22 -14.82
N GLN A 222 -35.25 -16.38 -13.79
CA GLN A 222 -35.93 -16.68 -12.54
C GLN A 222 -37.38 -16.14 -12.59
N GLY A 223 -38.04 -16.28 -13.74
CA GLY A 223 -39.38 -15.71 -13.98
C GLY A 223 -39.37 -14.22 -14.30
N GLY A 224 -38.27 -13.71 -14.85
CA GLY A 224 -38.01 -12.28 -15.05
C GLY A 224 -37.25 -11.97 -16.35
N PHE A 225 -36.33 -11.00 -16.29
CA PHE A 225 -35.50 -10.60 -17.43
C PHE A 225 -34.35 -11.61 -17.64
N ASP A 226 -34.23 -12.16 -18.85
CA ASP A 226 -33.07 -12.97 -19.27
C ASP A 226 -32.12 -12.12 -20.12
N PHE A 227 -31.09 -11.57 -19.48
CA PHE A 227 -30.09 -10.73 -20.12
C PHE A 227 -29.36 -11.48 -21.23
N TRP A 228 -28.83 -12.69 -20.96
CA TRP A 228 -27.96 -13.39 -21.91
C TRP A 228 -28.69 -13.79 -23.18
N LYS A 229 -29.94 -14.26 -23.07
CA LYS A 229 -30.76 -14.59 -24.23
C LYS A 229 -31.07 -13.37 -25.09
N LYS A 230 -31.47 -12.26 -24.45
CA LYS A 230 -31.79 -11.01 -25.17
C LYS A 230 -30.54 -10.39 -25.80
N PHE A 231 -29.43 -10.34 -25.05
CA PHE A 231 -28.16 -9.82 -25.54
C PHE A 231 -27.67 -10.61 -26.75
N LYS A 232 -27.65 -11.95 -26.67
CA LYS A 232 -27.27 -12.81 -27.79
C LYS A 232 -28.12 -12.55 -29.04
N ALA A 233 -29.45 -12.51 -28.89
CA ALA A 233 -30.35 -12.25 -30.02
C ALA A 233 -30.10 -10.88 -30.68
N ILE A 234 -29.82 -9.84 -29.89
CA ILE A 234 -29.51 -8.50 -30.40
C ILE A 234 -28.18 -8.50 -31.17
N VAL A 235 -27.15 -9.14 -30.61
CA VAL A 235 -25.82 -9.23 -31.24
C VAL A 235 -25.90 -10.00 -32.56
N GLU A 236 -26.57 -11.15 -32.58
CA GLU A 236 -26.76 -11.96 -33.80
C GLU A 236 -27.53 -11.19 -34.88
N ALA A 237 -28.61 -10.51 -34.52
CA ALA A 237 -29.37 -9.68 -35.44
C ALA A 237 -28.54 -8.49 -35.97
N SER A 238 -27.69 -7.89 -35.14
CA SER A 238 -26.79 -6.81 -35.55
C SER A 238 -25.72 -7.29 -36.51
N LEU A 239 -25.08 -8.43 -36.22
CA LEU A 239 -24.07 -9.04 -37.08
C LEU A 239 -24.66 -9.43 -38.44
N TYR A 240 -25.88 -9.97 -38.46
CA TYR A 240 -26.60 -10.29 -39.70
C TYR A 240 -26.81 -9.05 -40.56
N ARG A 241 -27.34 -7.95 -39.98
CA ARG A 241 -27.55 -6.69 -40.71
C ARG A 241 -26.25 -6.11 -41.27
N GLN A 242 -25.16 -6.15 -40.49
CA GLN A 242 -23.86 -5.66 -40.94
C GLN A 242 -23.31 -6.49 -42.09
N LYS A 243 -23.45 -7.82 -42.03
CA LYS A 243 -23.06 -8.74 -43.10
C LYS A 243 -23.84 -8.44 -44.39
N THR A 244 -25.17 -8.39 -44.33
CA THR A 244 -26.00 -8.10 -45.52
C THR A 244 -25.69 -6.72 -46.12
N ALA A 245 -25.46 -5.70 -45.30
CA ALA A 245 -25.09 -4.38 -45.78
C ALA A 245 -23.71 -4.34 -46.45
N ALA A 246 -22.77 -5.19 -46.03
CA ALA A 246 -21.47 -5.33 -46.66
C ALA A 246 -21.56 -6.07 -48.00
N GLU A 247 -22.37 -7.12 -48.08
CA GLU A 247 -22.61 -7.89 -49.31
C GLU A 247 -23.23 -7.02 -50.41
N VAL A 248 -24.22 -6.18 -50.06
CA VAL A 248 -24.87 -5.23 -50.99
C VAL A 248 -23.91 -4.12 -51.49
N ARG A 249 -22.79 -3.85 -50.81
CA ARG A 249 -21.80 -2.84 -51.23
C ARG A 249 -20.74 -3.38 -52.19
N ILE A 250 -20.65 -4.70 -52.34
CA ILE A 250 -19.66 -5.37 -53.19
C ILE A 250 -20.24 -5.66 -54.58
N GLU A 251 -21.57 -5.69 -54.71
CA GLU A 251 -22.32 -5.69 -55.97
C GLU A 251 -22.52 -4.28 -56.54
#